data_AF-A0A807LKM5-F1
#
_entry.id   AF-A0A807LKM5-F1
#
_cell.length_a   1.000
_cell.length_b   1.000
_cell.length_c   1.000
_cell.angle_alpha   90.00
_cell.angle_beta   90.00
_cell.angle_gamma   90.00
#
_symmetry.space_group_name_H-M   'P 1'
#
loop_
_entity.id
_entity.type
_entity.pdbx_description
1 polymer ?
#
loop_
_entity_poly.entity_id
_entity_poly.type
_entity_poly.pdbx_seq_one_letter_code
_entity_poly.pdbx_strand_id
1 'polypeptide(L)'
;MIDIYKELDDLISASGEEARGSGPAPEDVIELYEKELKVKFPPTYKFFLEKYGTLSFNGESFYGISKLGLAAQSAPDVRYTTLKTRELGDIDNNMILIKSSGYGPLFSIDVSVQSGGEAAVVETDLSFKRDGSKKIVAKTFADFLVCEIKKSLEDL
;
A
#
# COMPACT_ATOMS: atom_id res chain seq x y z
N MET A 1 0.62 -5.30 16.60
CA MET A 1 -0.14 -5.19 15.34
C MET A 1 -1.51 -4.52 15.55
N ILE A 2 -2.29 -4.89 16.58
CA ILE A 2 -3.51 -4.15 16.96
C ILE A 2 -3.20 -2.71 17.41
N ASP A 3 -2.07 -2.51 18.12
CA ASP A 3 -1.74 -1.19 18.67
C ASP A 3 -1.39 -0.13 17.61
N ILE A 4 -0.72 -0.49 16.51
CA ILE A 4 -0.26 0.49 15.50
C ILE A 4 -1.43 1.09 14.71
N TYR A 5 -2.46 0.31 14.42
CA TYR A 5 -3.65 0.79 13.73
C TYR A 5 -4.63 1.49 14.65
N LYS A 6 -4.54 1.26 15.96
CA LYS A 6 -5.24 2.08 16.94
C LYS A 6 -4.56 3.45 17.05
N GLU A 7 -3.24 3.49 17.13
CA GLU A 7 -2.48 4.75 17.08
C GLU A 7 -2.80 5.55 15.80
N LEU A 8 -2.88 4.86 14.65
CA LEU A 8 -3.28 5.51 13.40
C LEU A 8 -4.69 6.14 13.47
N ASP A 9 -5.67 5.41 14.01
CA ASP A 9 -7.04 5.94 14.18
C ASP A 9 -7.06 7.14 15.14
N ASP A 10 -6.31 7.05 16.25
CA ASP A 10 -6.20 8.12 17.25
C ASP A 10 -5.56 9.37 16.61
N LEU A 11 -4.52 9.20 15.78
CA LEU A 11 -3.85 10.29 15.05
C LEU A 11 -4.80 10.97 14.05
N ILE A 12 -5.49 10.18 13.23
CA ILE A 12 -6.46 10.69 12.24
C ILE A 12 -7.61 11.41 12.96
N SER A 13 -8.12 10.84 14.05
CA SER A 13 -9.23 11.44 14.80
C SER A 13 -8.82 12.75 15.49
N ALA A 14 -7.58 12.81 15.99
CA ALA A 14 -7.05 13.98 16.67
C ALA A 14 -6.73 15.15 15.72
N SER A 15 -6.47 14.89 14.43
CA SER A 15 -6.19 15.96 13.46
C SER A 15 -7.43 16.76 13.07
N GLY A 16 -8.63 16.18 13.21
CA GLY A 16 -9.89 16.78 12.73
C GLY A 16 -10.09 16.70 11.22
N GLU A 17 -9.17 16.05 10.49
CA GLU A 17 -9.25 15.86 9.03
C GLU A 17 -10.08 14.63 8.66
N GLU A 18 -10.71 14.66 7.48
CA GLU A 18 -11.47 13.51 7.00
C GLU A 18 -10.56 12.44 6.39
N ALA A 19 -10.62 11.22 6.94
CA ALA A 19 -10.11 10.02 6.29
C ALA A 19 -11.21 9.33 5.46
N ARG A 20 -10.84 8.85 4.27
CA ARG A 20 -11.75 8.14 3.36
C ARG A 20 -11.18 6.78 2.95
N GLY A 21 -11.94 5.73 3.19
CA GLY A 21 -11.63 4.38 2.72
C GLY A 21 -12.71 3.80 1.82
N SER A 22 -12.40 2.72 1.10
CA SER A 22 -13.38 1.95 0.36
C SER A 22 -14.30 1.15 1.29
N GLY A 23 -13.81 0.84 2.50
CA GLY A 23 -14.45 0.03 3.52
C GLY A 23 -13.75 -1.34 3.68
N PRO A 24 -14.08 -2.09 4.75
CA PRO A 24 -13.53 -3.41 5.02
C PRO A 24 -13.55 -4.37 3.82
N ALA A 25 -12.41 -4.99 3.51
CA ALA A 25 -12.32 -6.07 2.54
C ALA A 25 -12.46 -7.44 3.24
N PRO A 26 -13.40 -8.30 2.82
CA PRO A 26 -13.49 -9.68 3.30
C PRO A 26 -12.26 -10.53 2.95
N GLU A 27 -11.91 -11.52 3.78
CA GLU A 27 -10.73 -12.38 3.58
C GLU A 27 -10.77 -13.15 2.25
N ASP A 28 -11.93 -13.60 1.78
CA ASP A 28 -12.08 -14.28 0.48
C ASP A 28 -11.77 -13.35 -0.71
N VAL A 29 -12.07 -12.06 -0.59
CA VAL A 29 -11.67 -11.04 -1.56
C VAL A 29 -10.18 -10.76 -1.48
N ILE A 30 -9.59 -10.72 -0.30
CA ILE A 30 -8.14 -10.58 -0.12
C ILE A 30 -7.40 -11.74 -0.76
N GLU A 31 -7.83 -12.98 -0.52
CA GLU A 31 -7.28 -14.18 -1.15
C GLU A 31 -7.40 -14.16 -2.68
N LEU A 32 -8.48 -13.59 -3.21
CA LEU A 32 -8.65 -13.43 -4.65
C LEU A 32 -7.61 -12.45 -5.23
N TYR A 33 -7.35 -11.34 -4.53
CA TYR A 33 -6.31 -10.38 -4.92
C TYR A 33 -4.91 -10.98 -4.85
N GLU A 34 -4.60 -11.78 -3.82
CA GLU A 34 -3.36 -12.55 -3.73
C GLU A 34 -3.18 -13.51 -4.92
N LYS A 35 -4.25 -14.20 -5.33
CA LYS A 35 -4.24 -15.10 -6.50
C LYS A 35 -3.99 -14.35 -7.80
N GLU A 36 -4.67 -13.22 -8.01
CA GLU A 36 -4.50 -12.37 -9.20
C GLU A 36 -3.07 -11.80 -9.30
N LEU A 37 -2.50 -11.36 -8.17
CA LEU A 37 -1.16 -10.81 -8.11
C LEU A 37 -0.06 -11.86 -7.97
N LYS A 38 -0.42 -13.12 -7.74
CA LYS A 38 0.48 -14.27 -7.55
C LYS A 38 1.49 -14.08 -6.41
N VAL A 39 1.08 -13.40 -5.35
CA VAL A 39 1.89 -13.11 -4.16
C VAL A 39 1.02 -13.22 -2.91
N LYS A 40 1.65 -13.47 -1.76
CA LYS A 40 0.99 -13.43 -0.46
C LYS A 40 1.16 -12.05 0.18
N PHE A 41 0.08 -11.50 0.69
CA PHE A 41 0.09 -10.20 1.36
C PHE A 41 0.61 -10.34 2.78
N PRO A 42 1.50 -9.43 3.22
CA PRO A 42 2.02 -9.49 4.57
C PRO A 42 0.92 -9.14 5.59
N PRO A 43 1.00 -9.66 6.83
CA PRO A 43 -0.06 -9.51 7.82
C PRO A 43 -0.49 -8.07 8.08
N THR A 44 0.46 -7.14 8.22
CA THR A 44 0.12 -5.72 8.43
C THR A 44 -0.68 -5.13 7.28
N TYR A 45 -0.41 -5.52 6.03
CA TYR A 45 -1.18 -5.04 4.87
C TYR A 45 -2.57 -5.70 4.81
N LYS A 46 -2.70 -6.99 5.14
CA LYS A 46 -4.01 -7.65 5.22
C LYS A 46 -4.92 -6.96 6.24
N PHE A 47 -4.40 -6.64 7.42
CA PHE A 47 -5.18 -5.92 8.44
C PHE A 47 -5.66 -4.54 7.94
N PHE A 48 -4.83 -3.83 7.16
CA PHE A 48 -5.25 -2.58 6.52
C PHE A 48 -6.39 -2.78 5.53
N LEU A 49 -6.32 -3.83 4.70
CA LEU A 49 -7.39 -4.16 3.76
C LEU A 49 -8.68 -4.55 4.47
N GLU A 50 -8.59 -5.38 5.51
CA GLU A 50 -9.72 -5.81 6.34
C GLU A 50 -10.40 -4.63 7.04
N LYS A 51 -9.64 -3.59 7.42
CA LYS A 51 -10.18 -2.47 8.18
C LYS A 51 -10.65 -1.30 7.31
N TYR A 52 -9.85 -0.89 6.33
CA TYR A 52 -10.09 0.32 5.54
C TYR A 52 -10.35 0.02 4.05
N GLY A 53 -9.81 -1.10 3.55
CA GLY A 53 -9.79 -1.47 2.14
C GLY A 53 -8.83 -0.60 1.32
N THR A 54 -9.05 0.70 1.33
CA THR A 54 -8.13 1.74 0.85
C THR A 54 -8.08 2.85 1.89
N LEU A 55 -7.12 3.77 1.82
CA LEU A 55 -7.12 4.94 2.69
C LEU A 55 -6.65 6.17 1.94
N SER A 56 -7.40 7.25 2.04
CA SER A 56 -6.98 8.58 1.60
C SER A 56 -7.18 9.56 2.74
N PHE A 57 -6.14 10.33 3.03
CA PHE A 57 -6.09 11.25 4.16
C PHE A 57 -5.09 12.34 3.85
N ASN A 58 -5.48 13.61 4.01
CA ASN A 58 -4.57 14.75 3.87
C ASN A 58 -3.71 14.74 2.57
N GLY A 59 -4.33 14.46 1.43
CA GLY A 59 -3.65 14.36 0.12
C GLY A 59 -2.92 13.04 -0.13
N GLU A 60 -2.69 12.24 0.91
CA GLU A 60 -2.09 10.92 0.81
C GLU A 60 -3.10 9.89 0.32
N SER A 61 -2.66 8.96 -0.54
CA SER A 61 -3.51 7.86 -1.06
C SER A 61 -2.77 6.53 -1.01
N PHE A 62 -3.28 5.62 -0.18
CA PHE A 62 -2.79 4.27 0.01
C PHE A 62 -3.72 3.28 -0.69
N TYR A 63 -3.13 2.48 -1.58
CA TYR A 63 -3.83 1.57 -2.46
C TYR A 63 -4.19 0.27 -1.76
N GLY A 64 -5.32 -0.29 -2.16
CA GLY A 64 -5.83 -1.54 -1.62
C GLY A 64 -7.05 -2.01 -2.40
N ILE A 65 -8.02 -2.62 -1.74
CA ILE A 65 -9.19 -3.19 -2.42
C ILE A 65 -10.25 -2.10 -2.56
N SER A 66 -10.42 -1.60 -3.78
CA SER A 66 -11.40 -0.55 -4.08
C SER A 66 -12.84 -1.09 -4.05
N LYS A 67 -13.83 -0.18 -4.01
CA LYS A 67 -15.26 -0.55 -4.04
C LYS A 67 -15.68 -1.32 -5.30
N LEU A 68 -14.94 -1.15 -6.40
CA LEU A 68 -15.22 -1.85 -7.66
C LEU A 68 -14.61 -3.26 -7.70
N GLY A 69 -13.76 -3.61 -6.73
CA GLY A 69 -13.10 -4.92 -6.68
C GLY A 69 -12.37 -5.23 -7.98
N LEU A 70 -12.54 -6.46 -8.49
CA LEU A 70 -11.92 -6.89 -9.75
C LEU A 70 -12.35 -6.10 -10.98
N ALA A 71 -13.47 -5.37 -10.93
CA ALA A 71 -13.91 -4.51 -12.03
C ALA A 71 -13.16 -3.15 -12.05
N ALA A 72 -12.32 -2.86 -11.06
CA ALA A 72 -11.56 -1.63 -11.00
C ALA A 72 -10.58 -1.48 -12.17
N GLN A 73 -10.54 -0.27 -12.73
CA GLN A 73 -9.68 0.12 -13.86
C GLN A 73 -8.84 1.36 -13.57
N SER A 74 -8.66 1.70 -12.29
CA SER A 74 -7.89 2.86 -11.87
C SER A 74 -7.36 2.70 -10.44
N ALA A 75 -6.42 3.56 -10.06
CA ALA A 75 -6.12 3.80 -8.66
C ALA A 75 -7.40 4.22 -7.90
N PRO A 76 -7.51 3.94 -6.59
CA PRO A 76 -6.51 3.33 -5.71
C PRO A 76 -6.59 1.78 -5.63
N ASP A 77 -7.10 1.09 -6.66
CA ASP A 77 -7.16 -0.38 -6.64
C ASP A 77 -5.78 -1.02 -6.82
N VAL A 78 -5.31 -1.72 -5.79
CA VAL A 78 -3.95 -2.30 -5.74
C VAL A 78 -3.72 -3.33 -6.84
N ARG A 79 -4.73 -4.14 -7.20
CA ARG A 79 -4.58 -5.16 -8.23
C ARG A 79 -4.38 -4.50 -9.58
N TYR A 80 -5.27 -3.57 -9.94
CA TYR A 80 -5.18 -2.87 -11.22
C TYR A 80 -3.85 -2.11 -11.34
N THR A 81 -3.49 -1.31 -10.33
CA THR A 81 -2.27 -0.48 -10.39
C THR A 81 -1.02 -1.35 -10.42
N THR A 82 -0.91 -2.38 -9.58
CA THR A 82 0.24 -3.29 -9.56
C THR A 82 0.44 -3.99 -10.90
N LEU A 83 -0.63 -4.56 -11.50
CA LEU A 83 -0.52 -5.24 -12.79
C LEU A 83 -0.11 -4.28 -13.90
N LYS A 84 -0.69 -3.06 -13.93
CA LYS A 84 -0.31 -2.04 -14.92
C LYS A 84 1.14 -1.61 -14.79
N THR A 85 1.62 -1.41 -13.57
CA THR A 85 3.01 -1.00 -13.34
C THR A 85 4.01 -2.13 -13.65
N ARG A 86 3.64 -3.40 -13.39
CA ARG A 86 4.43 -4.57 -13.84
C ARG A 86 4.49 -4.67 -15.35
N GLU A 87 3.38 -4.43 -16.07
CA GLU A 87 3.35 -4.40 -17.54
C GLU A 87 4.30 -3.33 -18.12
N LEU A 88 4.43 -2.18 -17.44
CA LEU A 88 5.34 -1.10 -17.83
C LEU A 88 6.81 -1.38 -17.44
N GLY A 89 7.07 -2.41 -16.63
CA GLY A 89 8.39 -2.77 -16.13
C GLY A 89 8.91 -1.84 -15.02
N ASP A 90 8.06 -0.96 -14.49
CA ASP A 90 8.47 -0.01 -13.45
C ASP A 90 8.53 -0.66 -12.04
N ILE A 91 7.96 -1.87 -11.88
CA ILE A 91 8.17 -2.78 -10.74
C ILE A 91 8.20 -4.26 -11.21
N ASP A 92 8.67 -5.17 -10.36
CA ASP A 92 8.75 -6.62 -10.63
C ASP A 92 7.58 -7.45 -10.04
N ASN A 93 7.59 -8.76 -10.31
CA ASN A 93 6.52 -9.68 -9.88
C ASN A 93 6.44 -9.94 -8.37
N ASN A 94 7.46 -9.57 -7.59
CA ASN A 94 7.45 -9.67 -6.13
C ASN A 94 6.93 -8.39 -5.46
N MET A 95 6.72 -7.32 -6.24
CA MET A 95 6.30 -6.03 -5.72
C MET A 95 4.78 -5.80 -5.85
N ILE A 96 4.19 -5.21 -4.81
CA ILE A 96 2.78 -4.82 -4.74
C ILE A 96 2.74 -3.29 -4.59
N LEU A 97 2.22 -2.58 -5.59
CA LEU A 97 2.22 -1.11 -5.60
C LEU A 97 1.16 -0.56 -4.63
N ILE A 98 1.61 0.09 -3.56
CA ILE A 98 0.74 0.57 -2.48
C ILE A 98 0.56 2.09 -2.44
N LYS A 99 1.41 2.85 -3.14
CA LYS A 99 1.31 4.31 -3.24
C LYS A 99 2.12 4.81 -4.43
N SER A 100 1.63 5.87 -5.07
CA SER A 100 2.39 6.67 -6.03
C SER A 100 2.33 8.13 -5.60
N SER A 101 3.45 8.83 -5.71
CA SER A 101 3.56 10.28 -5.50
C SER A 101 3.30 11.10 -6.80
N GLY A 102 2.67 10.48 -7.81
CA GLY A 102 2.44 11.09 -9.12
C GLY A 102 3.64 10.91 -10.05
N TYR A 103 4.44 11.97 -10.24
CA TYR A 103 5.69 11.93 -11.03
C TYR A 103 6.91 11.43 -10.24
N GLY A 104 6.77 11.30 -8.92
CA GLY A 104 7.84 10.87 -8.04
C GLY A 104 7.96 9.35 -7.95
N PRO A 105 8.68 8.85 -6.93
CA PRO A 105 8.93 7.44 -6.77
C PRO A 105 7.65 6.65 -6.51
N LEU A 106 7.71 5.37 -6.88
CA LEU A 106 6.68 4.38 -6.58
C LEU A 106 7.05 3.66 -5.28
N PHE A 107 6.05 3.42 -4.43
CA PHE A 107 6.23 2.69 -3.18
C PHE A 107 5.51 1.36 -3.26
N SER A 108 6.26 0.28 -3.07
CA SER A 108 5.76 -1.08 -3.17
C SER A 108 6.11 -1.91 -1.95
N ILE A 109 5.22 -2.81 -1.54
CA ILE A 109 5.59 -3.92 -0.66
C ILE A 109 6.38 -4.92 -1.51
N ASP A 110 7.58 -5.28 -1.09
CA ASP A 110 8.41 -6.27 -1.76
C ASP A 110 8.46 -7.59 -0.99
N VAL A 111 7.69 -8.57 -1.46
CA VAL A 111 7.56 -9.87 -0.78
C VAL A 111 8.82 -10.73 -0.90
N SER A 112 9.82 -10.32 -1.69
CA SER A 112 11.14 -10.97 -1.71
C SER A 112 12.04 -10.54 -0.55
N VAL A 113 11.71 -9.43 0.12
CA VAL A 113 12.46 -8.89 1.26
C VAL A 113 11.63 -9.09 2.53
N GLN A 114 11.76 -10.28 3.13
CA GLN A 114 10.95 -10.70 4.27
C GLN A 114 11.69 -10.63 5.60
N SER A 115 10.95 -10.30 6.66
CA SER A 115 11.42 -10.40 8.05
C SER A 115 10.25 -10.72 8.97
N GLY A 116 10.31 -11.87 9.66
CA GLY A 116 9.30 -12.24 10.67
C GLY A 116 7.88 -12.45 10.12
N GLY A 117 7.74 -12.81 8.84
CA GLY A 117 6.44 -12.95 8.17
C GLY A 117 5.88 -11.65 7.57
N GLU A 118 6.55 -10.52 7.79
CA GLU A 118 6.28 -9.26 7.11
C GLU A 118 7.20 -9.08 5.88
N ALA A 119 6.84 -8.11 5.05
CA ALA A 119 7.61 -7.70 3.87
C ALA A 119 7.91 -6.20 3.93
N ALA A 120 9.12 -5.83 3.49
CA ALA A 120 9.57 -4.44 3.50
C ALA A 120 8.84 -3.60 2.45
N VAL A 121 8.72 -2.29 2.73
CA VAL A 121 8.32 -1.31 1.72
C VAL A 121 9.57 -0.77 1.05
N VAL A 122 9.57 -0.79 -0.28
CA VAL A 122 10.64 -0.29 -1.13
C VAL A 122 10.16 0.89 -1.97
N GLU A 123 11.09 1.79 -2.24
CA GLU A 123 10.99 2.90 -3.16
C GLU A 123 11.71 2.53 -4.46
N THR A 124 11.06 2.72 -5.60
CA THR A 124 11.63 2.54 -6.94
C THR A 124 11.52 3.82 -7.75
N ASP A 125 12.66 4.25 -8.30
CA ASP A 125 12.76 5.38 -9.22
C ASP A 125 12.51 4.97 -10.68
N LEU A 126 12.42 5.96 -11.58
CA LEU A 126 12.24 5.76 -13.02
C LEU A 126 13.32 4.88 -13.68
N SER A 127 14.49 4.72 -13.05
CA SER A 127 15.58 3.88 -13.55
C SER A 127 15.41 2.39 -13.24
N PHE A 128 14.44 2.00 -12.40
CA PHE A 128 14.24 0.61 -11.97
C PHE A 128 14.19 -0.37 -13.15
N LYS A 129 13.47 -0.04 -14.22
CA LYS A 129 13.38 -0.88 -15.43
C LYS A 129 14.72 -1.11 -16.17
N ARG A 130 15.75 -0.33 -15.85
CA ARG A 130 17.09 -0.43 -16.44
C ARG A 130 18.07 -1.15 -15.52
N ASP A 131 18.02 -0.86 -14.21
CA ASP A 131 19.04 -1.32 -13.24
C ASP A 131 18.50 -2.24 -12.13
N GLY A 132 17.17 -2.37 -11.99
CA GLY A 132 16.50 -3.14 -10.95
C GLY A 132 16.67 -2.56 -9.53
N SER A 133 17.12 -1.31 -9.40
CA SER A 133 17.47 -0.70 -8.12
C SER A 133 16.23 -0.29 -7.32
N LYS A 134 16.20 -0.73 -6.06
CA LYS A 134 15.13 -0.43 -5.11
C LYS A 134 15.72 -0.12 -3.75
N LYS A 135 15.12 0.82 -3.03
CA LYS A 135 15.58 1.27 -1.72
C LYS A 135 14.56 0.89 -0.66
N ILE A 136 14.97 0.17 0.38
CA ILE A 136 14.09 -0.12 1.51
C ILE A 136 13.83 1.18 2.29
N VAL A 137 12.56 1.54 2.46
CA VAL A 137 12.12 2.76 3.16
C VAL A 137 11.33 2.47 4.44
N ALA A 138 10.76 1.27 4.58
CA ALA A 138 10.15 0.82 5.82
C ALA A 138 10.27 -0.70 5.96
N LYS A 139 10.24 -1.19 7.21
CA LYS A 139 10.33 -2.63 7.51
C LYS A 139 9.02 -3.37 7.28
N THR A 140 7.90 -2.68 7.45
CA THR A 140 6.55 -3.21 7.27
C THR A 140 5.66 -2.16 6.59
N PHE A 141 4.51 -2.60 6.06
CA PHE A 141 3.51 -1.68 5.51
C PHE A 141 2.97 -0.72 6.59
N ALA A 142 2.69 -1.22 7.80
CA ALA A 142 2.15 -0.39 8.86
C ALA A 142 3.13 0.72 9.31
N ASP A 143 4.44 0.41 9.38
CA ASP A 143 5.47 1.42 9.68
C ASP A 143 5.48 2.54 8.62
N PHE A 144 5.39 2.16 7.34
CA PHE A 144 5.33 3.11 6.23
C PHE A 144 4.09 3.99 6.33
N LEU A 145 2.91 3.39 6.50
CA LEU A 145 1.64 4.08 6.59
C LEU A 145 1.63 5.12 7.72
N VAL A 146 2.02 4.74 8.94
CA VAL A 146 2.05 5.67 10.08
C VAL A 146 3.06 6.80 9.86
N CYS A 147 4.22 6.48 9.28
CA CYS A 147 5.25 7.48 8.98
C CYS A 147 4.73 8.54 7.99
N GLU A 148 4.12 8.13 6.89
CA GLU A 148 3.59 9.04 5.88
C GLU A 148 2.42 9.89 6.41
N ILE A 149 1.52 9.30 7.20
CA ILE A 149 0.41 10.04 7.82
C ILE A 149 0.94 11.09 8.81
N LYS A 150 1.94 10.75 9.64
CA LYS A 150 2.59 11.70 10.55
C LYS A 150 3.23 12.86 9.79
N LYS A 151 4.00 12.57 8.73
CA LYS A 151 4.59 13.62 7.88
C LYS A 151 3.54 14.55 7.28
N SER A 152 2.44 13.99 6.76
CA SER A 152 1.37 14.81 6.18
C SER A 152 0.81 15.83 7.18
N LEU A 153 0.79 15.51 8.48
CA LEU A 153 0.30 16.39 9.54
C LEU A 153 1.32 17.45 9.95
N GLU A 154 2.62 17.22 9.73
CA GLU A 154 3.69 18.19 10.00
C GLU A 154 3.81 19.25 8.88
N ASP A 155 3.39 18.91 7.66
CA ASP A 155 3.47 19.76 6.46
C ASP A 155 2.30 20.77 6.34
N LEU A 156 1.51 20.98 7.41
CA LEU A 156 0.36 21.90 7.50
C LEU A 156 0.71 23.30 8.02
#